data_AF-A0A8R7UNP8-F1
#
_entry.id   AF-A0A8R7UNP8-F1
#
_cell.length_a   1.000
_cell.length_b   1.000
_cell.length_c   1.000
_cell.angle_alpha   90.00
_cell.angle_beta   90.00
_cell.angle_gamma   90.00
#
_symmetry.space_group_name_H-M   'P 1'
#
loop_
_entity.id
_entity.type
_entity.pdbx_description
1 polymer ?
#
loop_
_entity_poly.entity_id
_entity_poly.type
_entity_poly.pdbx_seq_one_letter_code
_entity_poly.pdbx_strand_id
1 'polypeptide(L)'
;MSEFHAQETPSILVPPSDLHRHLGLLLSSKVGVDVKFRVGRKTFSAHRSVLAARSPVFRAELFGLMKEGTTTGAIRIHDIKPEVFNALLTFMYTDALPAMDKQEESAMAQHLLVAADKHDLERLKLICEEKLCNCINTSSVATILALAEQHHCHELKATCLVFLSSPNNLDAAIESEGFELLTKRCPGVIKDFPKSQVAPSILGKRKSGA
;
A
#
# COMPACT_ATOMS: atom_id res chain seq x y z
N MET A 1 -50.01 40.29 -10.01
CA MET A 1 -49.01 39.34 -9.48
C MET A 1 -47.94 39.23 -10.54
N SER A 2 -46.83 39.94 -10.35
CA SER A 2 -45.73 40.02 -11.31
C SER A 2 -44.74 38.92 -10.98
N GLU A 3 -44.58 37.97 -11.89
CA GLU A 3 -43.58 36.90 -11.79
C GLU A 3 -42.17 37.50 -11.92
N PHE A 4 -41.37 37.36 -10.86
CA PHE A 4 -39.94 37.61 -10.93
C PHE A 4 -39.28 36.47 -11.71
N HIS A 5 -38.89 36.72 -12.95
CA HIS A 5 -37.94 35.88 -13.66
C HIS A 5 -36.58 36.03 -12.98
N ALA A 6 -36.16 34.99 -12.24
CA ALA A 6 -34.79 34.86 -11.78
C ALA A 6 -33.89 34.69 -13.02
N GLN A 7 -33.12 35.72 -13.32
CA GLN A 7 -32.16 35.70 -14.41
C GLN A 7 -30.96 34.84 -13.97
N GLU A 8 -30.84 33.62 -14.49
CA GLU A 8 -29.69 32.76 -14.22
C GLU A 8 -28.41 33.44 -14.73
N THR A 9 -27.53 33.79 -13.81
CA THR A 9 -26.22 34.36 -14.14
C THR A 9 -25.37 33.32 -14.86
N PRO A 10 -24.73 33.64 -16.00
CA PRO A 10 -23.86 32.70 -16.69
C PRO A 10 -22.76 32.24 -15.74
N SER A 11 -22.73 30.95 -15.43
CA SER A 11 -21.69 30.36 -14.60
C SER A 11 -20.47 30.02 -15.48
N ILE A 12 -19.30 30.47 -15.05
CA ILE A 12 -18.04 30.10 -15.71
C ILE A 12 -17.69 28.68 -15.28
N LEU A 13 -17.59 27.77 -16.24
CA LEU A 13 -17.14 26.40 -15.99
C LEU A 13 -15.62 26.35 -15.85
N VAL A 14 -15.14 26.03 -14.65
CA VAL A 14 -13.72 25.81 -14.39
C VAL A 14 -13.38 24.34 -14.67
N PRO A 15 -12.41 24.03 -15.55
CA PRO A 15 -12.03 22.65 -15.81
C PRO A 15 -11.32 22.02 -14.60
N PRO A 16 -11.38 20.68 -14.43
CA PRO A 16 -10.62 19.97 -13.42
C PRO A 16 -9.10 20.18 -13.56
N SER A 17 -8.36 20.04 -12.47
CA SER A 17 -6.89 20.14 -12.49
C SER A 17 -6.25 19.05 -13.35
N ASP A 18 -5.31 19.43 -14.21
CA ASP A 18 -4.51 18.55 -15.06
C ASP A 18 -3.03 18.46 -14.62
N LEU A 19 -2.69 19.00 -13.43
CA LEU A 19 -1.32 19.00 -12.90
C LEU A 19 -0.72 17.59 -12.85
N HIS A 20 -1.51 16.60 -12.46
CA HIS A 20 -1.11 15.19 -12.43
C HIS A 20 -0.66 14.68 -13.81
N ARG A 21 -1.27 15.18 -14.90
CA ARG A 21 -0.87 14.83 -16.28
C ARG A 21 0.45 15.48 -16.64
N HIS A 22 0.63 16.75 -16.29
CA HIS A 22 1.89 17.47 -16.53
C HIS A 22 3.07 16.83 -15.79
N LEU A 23 2.88 16.45 -14.53
CA LEU A 23 3.89 15.70 -13.76
C LEU A 23 4.11 14.29 -14.32
N GLY A 24 3.05 13.60 -14.74
CA GLY A 24 3.17 12.31 -15.44
C GLY A 24 4.01 12.40 -16.73
N LEU A 25 3.83 13.48 -17.51
CA LEU A 25 4.63 13.78 -18.70
C LEU A 25 6.10 14.07 -18.36
N LEU A 26 6.35 14.75 -17.22
CA LEU A 26 7.71 14.96 -16.73
C LEU A 26 8.41 13.63 -16.43
N LEU A 27 7.71 12.68 -15.80
CA LEU A 27 8.25 11.34 -15.55
C LEU A 27 8.56 10.57 -16.84
N SER A 28 7.65 10.59 -17.82
CA SER A 28 7.79 9.80 -19.05
C SER A 28 8.80 10.39 -20.05
N SER A 29 8.85 11.72 -20.17
CA SER A 29 9.79 12.43 -21.07
C SER A 29 11.23 12.40 -20.59
N LYS A 30 11.45 12.18 -19.28
CA LYS A 30 12.77 12.16 -18.63
C LYS A 30 13.56 13.48 -18.75
N VAL A 31 12.89 14.58 -19.09
CA VAL A 31 13.53 15.90 -19.17
C VAL A 31 13.88 16.36 -17.76
N GLY A 32 15.16 16.65 -17.51
CA GLY A 32 15.62 17.19 -16.22
C GLY A 32 15.85 16.15 -15.11
N VAL A 33 15.89 14.85 -15.45
CA VAL A 33 16.17 13.80 -14.46
C VAL A 33 17.56 13.96 -13.84
N ASP A 34 17.60 13.93 -12.50
CA ASP A 34 18.79 14.19 -11.68
C ASP A 34 19.10 13.04 -10.71
N VAL A 35 18.30 11.95 -10.76
CA VAL A 35 18.52 10.72 -9.99
C VAL A 35 18.13 9.49 -10.79
N LYS A 36 18.86 8.39 -10.55
CA LYS A 36 18.57 7.06 -11.08
C LYS A 36 18.44 6.06 -9.94
N PHE A 37 17.48 5.16 -10.05
CA PHE A 37 17.27 4.03 -9.15
C PHE A 37 17.48 2.72 -9.88
N ARG A 38 18.22 1.79 -9.29
CA ARG A 38 18.37 0.42 -9.78
C ARG A 38 17.52 -0.51 -8.92
N VAL A 39 16.51 -1.11 -9.55
CA VAL A 39 15.56 -2.03 -8.90
C VAL A 39 15.60 -3.36 -9.64
N GLY A 40 16.17 -4.38 -9.00
CA GLY A 40 16.54 -5.62 -9.68
C GLY A 40 17.43 -5.34 -10.90
N ARG A 41 16.96 -5.74 -12.09
CA ARG A 41 17.66 -5.54 -13.38
C ARG A 41 17.21 -4.28 -14.13
N LYS A 42 16.21 -3.55 -13.63
CA LYS A 42 15.68 -2.34 -14.28
C LYS A 42 16.29 -1.08 -13.65
N THR A 43 16.43 -0.04 -14.47
CA THR A 43 16.86 1.29 -14.03
C THR A 43 15.74 2.29 -14.28
N PHE A 44 15.42 3.10 -13.27
CA PHE A 44 14.38 4.11 -13.29
C PHE A 44 15.03 5.48 -13.14
N SER A 45 14.68 6.44 -14.00
CA SER A 45 15.10 7.83 -13.85
C SER A 45 13.96 8.64 -13.22
N ALA A 46 14.30 9.56 -12.33
CA ALA A 46 13.31 10.41 -11.65
C ALA A 46 13.91 11.78 -11.30
N HIS A 47 13.15 12.56 -10.55
CA HIS A 47 13.48 13.92 -10.14
C HIS A 47 13.51 14.01 -8.62
N ARG A 48 14.66 14.37 -8.03
CA ARG A 48 14.84 14.39 -6.58
C ARG A 48 13.83 15.32 -5.91
N SER A 49 13.58 16.49 -6.49
CA SER A 49 12.64 17.48 -5.97
C SER A 49 11.22 16.94 -5.85
N VAL A 50 10.72 16.22 -6.87
CA VAL A 50 9.39 15.63 -6.86
C VAL A 50 9.29 14.54 -5.79
N LEU A 51 10.26 13.62 -5.75
CA LEU A 51 10.26 12.52 -4.77
C LEU A 51 10.34 13.05 -3.33
N ALA A 52 11.23 14.03 -3.08
CA ALA A 52 11.39 14.65 -1.78
C ALA A 52 10.19 15.51 -1.34
N ALA A 53 9.41 16.03 -2.28
CA ALA A 53 8.15 16.73 -1.96
C ALA A 53 7.04 15.75 -1.58
N ARG A 54 7.07 14.52 -2.10
CA ARG A 54 6.00 13.52 -1.93
C ARG A 54 6.26 12.53 -0.81
N SER A 55 7.52 12.33 -0.42
CA SER A 55 7.94 11.36 0.59
C SER A 55 9.00 11.97 1.51
N PRO A 56 8.73 12.12 2.82
CA PRO A 56 9.71 12.53 3.82
C PRO A 56 10.93 11.59 3.86
N VAL A 57 10.71 10.29 3.63
CA VAL A 57 11.79 9.29 3.55
C VAL A 57 12.72 9.60 2.37
N PHE A 58 12.17 9.81 1.16
CA PHE A 58 13.01 10.22 0.03
C PHE A 58 13.63 11.60 0.22
N ARG A 59 12.96 12.52 0.90
CA ARG A 59 13.55 13.81 1.26
C ARG A 59 14.80 13.64 2.09
N ALA A 60 14.73 12.86 3.16
CA ALA A 60 15.87 12.55 4.01
C ALA A 60 16.96 11.78 3.25
N GLU A 61 16.59 10.80 2.43
CA GLU A 61 17.56 10.00 1.68
C GLU A 61 18.26 10.79 0.57
N LEU A 62 17.57 11.73 -0.08
CA LEU A 62 18.10 12.48 -1.23
C LEU A 62 18.71 13.82 -0.83
N PHE A 63 18.28 14.45 0.25
CA PHE A 63 18.75 15.79 0.66
C PHE A 63 19.24 15.87 2.11
N GLY A 64 19.25 14.75 2.85
CA GLY A 64 19.76 14.71 4.21
C GLY A 64 21.28 14.86 4.30
N LEU A 65 21.74 15.28 5.49
CA LEU A 65 23.13 15.64 5.79
C LEU A 65 24.14 14.47 5.65
N MET A 66 23.69 13.22 5.47
CA MET A 66 24.57 12.04 5.37
C MET A 66 25.01 11.68 3.95
N LYS A 67 24.79 12.55 2.96
CA LYS A 67 25.32 12.38 1.59
C LYS A 67 26.20 13.55 1.15
N GLU A 68 27.12 13.97 2.01
CA GLU A 68 28.36 14.62 1.55
C GLU A 68 29.18 13.57 0.78
N GLY A 69 28.97 13.48 -0.53
CA GLY A 69 29.76 12.60 -1.38
C GLY A 69 28.94 11.95 -2.50
N THR A 70 28.84 12.67 -3.62
CA THR A 70 29.05 12.11 -4.96
C THR A 70 28.48 10.71 -5.22
N THR A 71 27.17 10.49 -5.11
CA THR A 71 26.56 9.32 -5.76
C THR A 71 26.28 9.66 -7.23
N THR A 72 27.32 9.64 -8.06
CA THR A 72 27.19 9.64 -9.53
C THR A 72 26.59 8.33 -10.05
N GLY A 73 26.41 7.32 -9.18
CA GLY A 73 25.78 6.04 -9.48
C GLY A 73 24.29 5.97 -9.14
N ALA A 74 23.59 4.98 -9.72
CA ALA A 74 22.19 4.71 -9.43
C ALA A 74 21.98 4.20 -7.98
N ILE A 75 21.01 4.76 -7.27
CA ILE A 75 20.57 4.36 -5.93
C ILE A 75 19.92 2.98 -6.02
N ARG A 76 20.36 2.01 -5.21
CA ARG A 76 19.81 0.66 -5.24
C ARG A 76 18.59 0.57 -4.33
N ILE A 77 17.46 0.14 -4.88
CA ILE A 77 16.28 -0.21 -4.10
C ILE A 77 16.23 -1.72 -3.96
N HIS A 78 16.27 -2.18 -2.71
CA HIS A 78 16.12 -3.57 -2.33
C HIS A 78 14.68 -3.86 -1.91
N ASP A 79 14.29 -5.13 -2.00
CA ASP A 79 13.02 -5.67 -1.50
C ASP A 79 11.74 -5.13 -2.16
N ILE A 80 11.86 -4.46 -3.30
CA ILE A 80 10.72 -4.00 -4.11
C ILE A 80 10.89 -4.55 -5.52
N LYS A 81 9.82 -5.18 -6.05
CA LYS A 81 9.79 -5.65 -7.44
C LYS A 81 9.77 -4.44 -8.39
N PRO A 82 10.41 -4.52 -9.58
CA PRO A 82 10.45 -3.38 -10.50
C PRO A 82 9.06 -2.83 -10.88
N GLU A 83 8.05 -3.70 -10.98
CA GLU A 83 6.68 -3.34 -11.33
C GLU A 83 6.01 -2.54 -10.21
N VAL A 84 6.24 -2.93 -8.95
CA VAL A 84 5.78 -2.23 -7.74
C VAL A 84 6.44 -0.85 -7.65
N PHE A 85 7.75 -0.78 -7.89
CA PHE A 85 8.47 0.50 -7.88
C PHE A 85 8.00 1.44 -9.01
N ASN A 86 7.66 0.89 -10.17
CA ASN A 86 7.08 1.67 -11.26
C ASN A 86 5.72 2.25 -10.88
N ALA A 87 4.85 1.46 -10.24
CA ALA A 87 3.56 1.93 -9.74
C ALA A 87 3.72 2.99 -8.62
N LEU A 88 4.67 2.79 -7.71
CA LEU A 88 5.05 3.75 -6.67
C LEU A 88 5.49 5.09 -7.28
N LEU A 89 6.41 5.05 -8.26
CA LEU A 89 6.85 6.26 -8.97
C LEU A 89 5.69 6.92 -9.69
N THR A 90 4.87 6.16 -10.41
CA THR A 90 3.68 6.70 -11.10
C THR A 90 2.81 7.46 -10.10
N PHE A 91 2.49 6.85 -8.97
CA PHE A 91 1.69 7.48 -7.92
C PHE A 91 2.34 8.77 -7.37
N MET A 92 3.65 8.81 -7.18
CA MET A 92 4.31 10.03 -6.70
C MET A 92 4.13 11.21 -7.66
N TYR A 93 4.10 10.96 -8.97
CA TYR A 93 3.93 12.00 -9.98
C TYR A 93 2.45 12.33 -10.27
N THR A 94 1.56 11.34 -10.22
CA THR A 94 0.19 11.49 -10.73
C THR A 94 -0.90 11.36 -9.67
N ASP A 95 -0.55 10.94 -8.45
CA ASP A 95 -1.47 10.63 -7.36
C ASP A 95 -2.49 9.51 -7.70
N ALA A 96 -2.17 8.72 -8.74
CA ALA A 96 -2.97 7.63 -9.26
C ALA A 96 -2.13 6.36 -9.48
N LEU A 97 -2.75 5.20 -9.28
CA LEU A 97 -2.15 3.91 -9.63
C LEU A 97 -2.33 3.60 -11.12
N PRO A 98 -1.36 2.94 -11.76
CA PRO A 98 -1.54 2.52 -13.15
C PRO A 98 -2.65 1.48 -13.25
N ALA A 99 -3.28 1.38 -14.43
CA ALA A 99 -4.26 0.34 -14.71
C ALA A 99 -3.62 -1.05 -14.58
N MET A 100 -4.32 -1.98 -13.94
CA MET A 100 -3.87 -3.35 -13.69
C MET A 100 -5.01 -4.32 -13.91
N ASP A 101 -4.67 -5.56 -14.25
CA ASP A 101 -5.64 -6.64 -14.32
C ASP A 101 -6.15 -6.97 -12.92
N LYS A 102 -7.46 -7.27 -12.79
CA LYS A 102 -8.10 -7.56 -11.49
C LYS A 102 -7.44 -8.72 -10.75
N GLN A 103 -6.92 -9.68 -11.49
CA GLN A 103 -6.24 -10.87 -10.95
C GLN A 103 -4.93 -10.52 -10.24
N GLU A 104 -4.23 -9.47 -10.69
CA GLU A 104 -2.97 -9.03 -10.12
C GLU A 104 -3.15 -7.90 -9.09
N GLU A 105 -4.32 -7.26 -9.07
CA GLU A 105 -4.63 -6.10 -8.25
C GLU A 105 -4.38 -6.36 -6.75
N SER A 106 -4.82 -7.51 -6.23
CA SER A 106 -4.61 -7.86 -4.82
C SER A 106 -3.11 -8.03 -4.50
N ALA A 107 -2.37 -8.77 -5.32
CA ALA A 107 -0.95 -9.01 -5.10
C ALA A 107 -0.14 -7.71 -5.21
N MET A 108 -0.49 -6.84 -6.16
CA MET A 108 0.13 -5.53 -6.28
C MET A 108 -0.21 -4.63 -5.09
N ALA A 109 -1.47 -4.59 -4.66
CA ALA A 109 -1.89 -3.79 -3.51
C ALA A 109 -1.15 -4.20 -2.22
N GLN A 110 -0.93 -5.50 -2.00
CA GLN A 110 -0.12 -5.99 -0.87
C GLN A 110 1.32 -5.45 -0.95
N HIS A 111 1.98 -5.56 -2.11
CA HIS A 111 3.34 -5.08 -2.27
C HIS A 111 3.45 -3.55 -2.21
N LEU A 112 2.46 -2.83 -2.73
CA LEU A 112 2.39 -1.37 -2.68
C LEU A 112 2.11 -0.87 -1.27
N LEU A 113 1.31 -1.57 -0.47
CA LEU A 113 1.09 -1.21 0.94
C LEU A 113 2.43 -1.21 1.70
N VAL A 114 3.22 -2.28 1.56
CA VAL A 114 4.58 -2.37 2.15
C VAL A 114 5.48 -1.24 1.66
N ALA A 115 5.45 -0.96 0.35
CA ALA A 115 6.28 0.10 -0.23
C ALA A 115 5.83 1.51 0.19
N ALA A 116 4.53 1.74 0.32
CA ALA A 116 3.94 3.01 0.72
C ALA A 116 4.27 3.31 2.17
N ASP A 117 4.13 2.33 3.06
CA ASP A 117 4.53 2.45 4.46
C ASP A 117 6.03 2.73 4.60
N LYS A 118 6.87 1.99 3.87
CA LYS A 118 8.34 2.19 3.86
C LYS A 118 8.78 3.59 3.41
N HIS A 119 8.03 4.21 2.50
CA HIS A 119 8.35 5.55 1.96
C HIS A 119 7.45 6.65 2.50
N ASP A 120 6.67 6.37 3.55
CA ASP A 120 5.79 7.34 4.21
C ASP A 120 4.82 8.03 3.23
N LEU A 121 4.06 7.21 2.50
CA LEU A 121 3.05 7.64 1.51
C LEU A 121 1.65 7.28 1.99
N GLU A 122 1.18 7.97 3.02
CA GLU A 122 -0.06 7.63 3.73
C GLU A 122 -1.28 7.49 2.81
N ARG A 123 -1.47 8.41 1.86
CA ARG A 123 -2.57 8.32 0.91
C ARG A 123 -2.53 7.05 0.06
N LEU A 124 -1.33 6.64 -0.40
CA LEU A 124 -1.19 5.41 -1.17
C LEU A 124 -1.44 4.18 -0.29
N LYS A 125 -0.98 4.21 0.96
CA LYS A 125 -1.21 3.15 1.94
C LYS A 125 -2.71 2.92 2.13
N LEU A 126 -3.48 3.97 2.36
CA LEU A 126 -4.95 3.91 2.49
C LEU A 126 -5.66 3.40 1.23
N ILE A 127 -5.21 3.80 0.03
CA ILE A 127 -5.74 3.25 -1.23
C ILE A 127 -5.48 1.75 -1.33
N CYS A 128 -4.30 1.29 -0.88
CA CYS A 128 -3.99 -0.13 -0.86
C CYS A 128 -4.85 -0.87 0.17
N GLU A 129 -5.09 -0.29 1.34
CA GLU A 129 -6.00 -0.85 2.35
C GLU A 129 -7.42 -1.03 1.79
N GLU A 130 -7.99 0.00 1.14
CA GLU A 130 -9.31 -0.08 0.51
C GLU A 130 -9.38 -1.22 -0.53
N LYS A 131 -8.37 -1.31 -1.41
CA LYS A 131 -8.30 -2.39 -2.40
C LYS A 131 -8.22 -3.77 -1.76
N LEU A 132 -7.45 -3.90 -0.68
CA LEU A 132 -7.30 -5.17 0.03
C LEU A 132 -8.58 -5.56 0.78
N CYS A 133 -9.30 -4.62 1.37
CA CYS A 133 -10.62 -4.86 1.96
C CYS A 133 -11.57 -5.52 0.96
N ASN A 134 -11.58 -5.06 -0.29
CA ASN A 134 -12.40 -5.61 -1.36
C ASN A 134 -11.92 -6.99 -1.88
N CYS A 135 -10.76 -7.46 -1.43
CA CYS A 135 -10.15 -8.74 -1.84
C CYS A 135 -10.12 -9.79 -0.72
N ILE A 136 -10.73 -9.51 0.45
CA ILE A 136 -10.75 -10.44 1.59
C ILE A 136 -11.62 -11.65 1.25
N ASN A 137 -11.04 -12.84 1.37
CA ASN A 137 -11.71 -14.13 1.28
C ASN A 137 -10.95 -15.16 2.14
N THR A 138 -11.43 -16.40 2.21
CA THR A 138 -10.86 -17.44 3.07
C THR A 138 -9.41 -17.79 2.77
N SER A 139 -8.93 -17.62 1.51
CA SER A 139 -7.53 -17.89 1.15
C SER A 139 -6.62 -16.66 1.30
N SER A 140 -7.17 -15.44 1.25
CA SER A 140 -6.39 -14.20 1.31
C SER A 140 -6.33 -13.58 2.72
N VAL A 141 -7.33 -13.81 3.56
CA VAL A 141 -7.53 -13.09 4.83
C VAL A 141 -6.34 -13.20 5.78
N ALA A 142 -5.69 -14.38 5.87
CA ALA A 142 -4.56 -14.56 6.76
C ALA A 142 -3.34 -13.73 6.32
N THR A 143 -3.07 -13.66 5.02
CA THR A 143 -1.99 -12.84 4.45
C THR A 143 -2.27 -11.35 4.61
N ILE A 144 -3.51 -10.93 4.35
CA ILE A 144 -3.93 -9.52 4.49
C ILE A 144 -3.87 -9.09 5.96
N LEU A 145 -4.34 -9.93 6.89
CA LEU A 145 -4.30 -9.66 8.32
C LEU A 145 -2.86 -9.56 8.85
N ALA A 146 -1.95 -10.42 8.38
CA ALA A 146 -0.53 -10.33 8.74
C ALA A 146 0.09 -9.00 8.27
N LEU A 147 -0.22 -8.56 7.04
CA LEU A 147 0.22 -7.27 6.52
C LEU A 147 -0.36 -6.11 7.32
N ALA A 148 -1.65 -6.18 7.66
CA ALA A 148 -2.32 -5.14 8.41
C ALA A 148 -1.71 -4.97 9.81
N GLU A 149 -1.40 -6.07 10.48
CA GLU A 149 -0.70 -6.05 11.77
C GLU A 149 0.73 -5.46 11.63
N GLN A 150 1.50 -5.95 10.65
CA GLN A 150 2.89 -5.57 10.45
C GLN A 150 3.07 -4.08 10.11
N HIS A 151 2.11 -3.51 9.38
CA HIS A 151 2.16 -2.12 8.91
C HIS A 151 1.18 -1.21 9.65
N HIS A 152 0.63 -1.65 10.78
CA HIS A 152 -0.26 -0.86 11.64
C HIS A 152 -1.50 -0.31 10.91
N CYS A 153 -2.07 -1.08 9.98
CA CYS A 153 -3.30 -0.75 9.25
C CYS A 153 -4.52 -1.17 10.07
N HIS A 154 -4.98 -0.30 10.97
CA HIS A 154 -6.01 -0.64 11.96
C HIS A 154 -7.37 -0.98 11.32
N GLU A 155 -7.81 -0.22 10.32
CA GLU A 155 -9.11 -0.44 9.66
C GLU A 155 -9.10 -1.73 8.81
N LEU A 156 -8.01 -1.99 8.09
CA LEU A 156 -7.83 -3.25 7.36
C LEU A 156 -7.80 -4.45 8.31
N LYS A 157 -7.11 -4.33 9.46
CA LYS A 157 -7.08 -5.37 10.50
C LYS A 157 -8.49 -5.64 11.04
N ALA A 158 -9.23 -4.59 11.41
CA ALA A 158 -10.61 -4.71 11.90
C ALA A 158 -11.51 -5.42 10.88
N THR A 159 -11.40 -5.05 9.60
CA THR A 159 -12.16 -5.68 8.51
C THR A 159 -11.85 -7.17 8.38
N CYS A 160 -10.58 -7.57 8.49
CA CYS A 160 -10.19 -8.98 8.50
C CYS A 160 -10.78 -9.75 9.68
N LEU A 161 -10.77 -9.16 10.89
CA LEU A 161 -11.33 -9.79 12.09
C LEU A 161 -12.85 -9.93 12.00
N VAL A 162 -13.55 -8.94 11.43
CA VAL A 162 -15.00 -9.05 11.14
C VAL A 162 -15.27 -10.21 10.19
N PHE A 163 -14.49 -10.36 9.12
CA PHE A 163 -14.64 -11.49 8.18
C PHE A 163 -14.44 -12.85 8.87
N LEU A 164 -13.45 -12.94 9.76
CA LEU A 164 -13.13 -14.15 10.54
C LEU A 164 -14.06 -14.39 11.73
N SER A 165 -14.98 -13.48 12.04
CA SER A 165 -15.95 -13.67 13.14
C SER A 165 -17.02 -14.72 12.80
N SER A 166 -17.18 -15.04 11.52
CA SER A 166 -18.04 -16.14 11.04
C SER A 166 -17.32 -17.48 11.18
N PRO A 167 -17.88 -18.48 11.89
CA PRO A 167 -17.24 -19.78 12.11
C PRO A 167 -16.81 -20.48 10.81
N ASN A 168 -17.67 -20.47 9.79
CA ASN A 168 -17.36 -21.10 8.50
C ASN A 168 -16.15 -20.46 7.80
N ASN A 169 -16.00 -19.14 7.93
CA ASN A 169 -14.87 -18.43 7.34
C ASN A 169 -13.59 -18.70 8.13
N LEU A 170 -13.70 -18.76 9.46
CA LEU A 170 -12.58 -19.05 10.35
C LEU A 170 -12.04 -20.47 10.12
N ASP A 171 -12.92 -21.47 10.10
CA ASP A 171 -12.53 -22.87 9.86
C ASP A 171 -11.82 -23.02 8.51
N ALA A 172 -12.41 -22.46 7.44
CA ALA A 172 -11.80 -22.47 6.11
C ALA A 172 -10.47 -21.70 6.05
N ALA A 173 -10.34 -20.61 6.80
CA ALA A 173 -9.09 -19.86 6.88
C ALA A 173 -8.01 -20.63 7.64
N ILE A 174 -8.35 -21.32 8.73
CA ILE A 174 -7.42 -22.15 9.52
C ILE A 174 -6.82 -23.27 8.68
N GLU A 175 -7.61 -23.85 7.76
CA GLU A 175 -7.14 -24.87 6.82
C GLU A 175 -6.18 -24.32 5.74
N SER A 176 -6.08 -23.00 5.58
CA SER A 176 -5.18 -22.38 4.61
C SER A 176 -3.73 -22.32 5.10
N GLU A 177 -2.78 -22.49 4.17
CA GLU A 177 -1.34 -22.28 4.44
C GLU A 177 -1.03 -20.88 4.99
N GLY A 178 -1.83 -19.87 4.59
CA GLY A 178 -1.68 -18.50 5.04
C GLY A 178 -1.86 -18.34 6.55
N PHE A 179 -2.73 -19.13 7.17
CA PHE A 179 -3.02 -19.02 8.60
C PHE A 179 -1.91 -19.63 9.48
N GLU A 180 -1.26 -20.69 9.01
CA GLU A 180 -0.06 -21.22 9.67
C GLU A 180 1.08 -20.18 9.66
N LEU A 181 1.23 -19.44 8.55
CA LEU A 181 2.22 -18.36 8.47
C LEU A 181 1.85 -17.17 9.36
N LEU A 182 0.56 -16.81 9.43
CA LEU A 182 0.05 -15.75 10.31
C LEU A 182 0.39 -16.02 11.78
N THR A 183 0.10 -17.23 12.27
CA THR A 183 0.36 -17.61 13.67
C THR A 183 1.86 -17.59 14.01
N LYS A 184 2.73 -17.92 13.04
CA LYS A 184 4.19 -17.84 13.19
C LYS A 184 4.73 -16.40 13.19
N ARG A 185 4.24 -15.55 12.28
CA ARG A 185 4.74 -14.18 12.11
C ARG A 185 4.17 -13.18 13.11
N CYS A 186 2.89 -13.35 13.45
CA CYS A 186 2.11 -12.39 14.22
C CYS A 186 1.33 -13.10 15.34
N PRO A 187 2.00 -13.72 16.33
CA PRO A 187 1.32 -14.47 17.39
C PRO A 187 0.41 -13.59 18.26
N GLY A 188 0.61 -12.27 18.27
CA GLY A 188 -0.23 -11.31 18.97
C GLY A 188 -1.68 -11.30 18.46
N VAL A 189 -1.88 -11.49 17.15
CA VAL A 189 -3.20 -11.47 16.50
C VAL A 189 -4.11 -12.58 17.01
N ILE A 190 -3.54 -13.68 17.52
CA ILE A 190 -4.31 -14.80 18.10
C ILE A 190 -5.13 -14.33 19.32
N LYS A 191 -4.66 -13.32 20.04
CA LYS A 191 -5.34 -12.78 21.23
C LYS A 191 -6.57 -11.94 20.87
N ASP A 192 -6.65 -11.48 19.62
CA ASP A 192 -7.74 -10.62 19.14
C ASP A 192 -8.94 -11.45 18.68
N PHE A 193 -8.80 -12.77 18.58
CA PHE A 193 -9.92 -13.66 18.30
C PHE A 193 -10.82 -13.83 19.53
N PRO A 194 -12.15 -13.84 19.36
CA PRO A 194 -13.07 -14.16 20.44
C PRO A 194 -12.71 -15.52 21.08
N LYS A 195 -12.56 -15.54 22.40
CA LYS A 195 -12.19 -16.75 23.18
C LYS A 195 -13.12 -17.95 22.99
N SER A 196 -14.29 -17.76 22.37
CA SER A 196 -15.27 -18.80 22.07
C SER A 196 -14.98 -19.61 20.79
N GLN A 197 -14.00 -19.23 19.97
CA GLN A 197 -13.77 -19.84 18.64
C GLN A 197 -12.34 -20.36 18.41
N VAL A 198 -11.41 -20.19 19.37
CA VAL A 198 -10.05 -20.74 19.23
C VAL A 198 -10.07 -22.22 19.59
N ALA A 199 -10.03 -23.10 18.60
CA ALA A 199 -9.88 -24.53 18.82
C ALA A 199 -8.63 -24.82 19.69
N PRO A 200 -8.68 -25.81 20.61
CA PRO A 200 -7.54 -26.16 21.47
C PRO A 200 -6.25 -26.51 20.72
N SER A 201 -6.35 -26.79 19.42
CA SER A 201 -5.24 -27.07 18.50
C SER A 201 -4.32 -25.87 18.26
N ILE A 202 -4.79 -24.62 18.42
CA ILE A 202 -3.99 -23.40 18.25
C ILE A 202 -3.24 -23.02 19.55
N LEU A 203 -3.81 -23.38 20.71
CA LEU A 203 -3.22 -23.14 22.02
C LEU A 203 -2.22 -24.27 22.31
N GLY A 204 -1.03 -24.17 21.72
CA GLY A 204 0.04 -25.17 21.80
C GLY A 204 0.10 -25.92 23.13
N LYS A 205 0.17 -27.26 23.03
CA LYS A 205 0.29 -28.22 24.13
C LYS A 205 1.09 -27.63 25.29
N ARG A 206 0.42 -27.19 26.35
CA ARG A 206 1.07 -27.04 27.66
C ARG A 206 1.58 -28.42 28.01
N LYS A 207 2.91 -28.63 27.97
CA LYS A 207 3.54 -29.76 28.64
C LYS A 207 3.20 -29.64 30.13
N SER A 208 2.24 -30.39 30.60
CA SER A 208 2.18 -30.80 32.00
C SER A 208 3.31 -31.81 32.20
N GLY A 209 4.41 -31.35 32.79
CA GLY A 209 5.48 -32.18 33.31
C GLY A 209 5.55 -31.94 34.81
N ALA A 210 5.39 -33.03 35.55
CA ALA A 210 5.40 -33.15 37.00
C ALA A 210 6.71 -32.69 37.64
#